data_AF-A0A9W6A4J3-F1
#
_entry.id   AF-A0A9W6A4J3-F1
#
_cell.length_a   1.000
_cell.length_b   1.000
_cell.length_c   1.000
_cell.angle_alpha   90.00
_cell.angle_beta   90.00
_cell.angle_gamma   90.00
#
_symmetry.space_group_name_H-M   'P 1'
#
loop_
_entity.id
_entity.type
_entity.pdbx_description
1 polymer ?
#
loop_
_entity_poly.entity_id
_entity_poly.type
_entity_poly.pdbx_seq_one_letter_code
_entity_poly.pdbx_strand_id
1 'polypeptide(L)'
;MTVPLAILLTVSLKHTSLLQKFKHQTLWIFLSILGDGLYPNSLQRPHSSPYKHPRMFPPEPRPRIACFHGGGSKAEIYRIQCSRLASLLENDFELVFFEGPYTRDAGPGVLPAFRGYEPYKSWVTNDSDGKELVDGSGYDDVGRDGIERVLKLMVQNDREQDEPVGPWVGAMGFSQGTRVVGGLLLDQQRRAASGWDANEGIQLKFGVCCMGAGTPLESEVSKHFNFEDNIVSLPTLHVHGLKDWVLPLSRLQYAKYYDSKTKKLYEVDYHHAMPWNTHEVEKLADLIRQIYKENA
;
A
#
# COMPACT_ATOMS: atom_id res chain seq x y z
N MET A 1 -22.03 -28.97 -42.04
CA MET A 1 -22.13 -29.03 -40.56
C MET A 1 -22.32 -27.60 -40.05
N THR A 2 -23.53 -27.27 -39.63
CA THR A 2 -23.96 -25.94 -39.19
C THR A 2 -23.96 -25.88 -37.67
N VAL A 3 -23.20 -24.97 -37.07
CA VAL A 3 -23.24 -24.67 -35.64
C VAL A 3 -24.46 -23.76 -35.36
N PRO A 4 -25.29 -24.04 -34.34
CA PRO A 4 -26.54 -23.30 -34.14
C PRO A 4 -26.31 -21.90 -33.54
N LEU A 5 -27.08 -20.93 -34.03
CA LEU A 5 -27.05 -19.48 -33.73
C LEU A 5 -27.45 -19.11 -32.29
N ALA A 6 -27.63 -20.08 -31.39
CA ALA A 6 -28.12 -19.85 -30.02
C ALA A 6 -27.03 -19.47 -28.99
N ILE A 7 -25.75 -19.58 -29.35
CA ILE A 7 -24.63 -19.30 -28.41
C ILE A 7 -24.17 -17.83 -28.47
N LEU A 8 -24.43 -17.09 -29.56
CA LEU A 8 -24.00 -15.69 -29.66
C LEU A 8 -24.87 -14.70 -28.86
N LEU A 9 -26.14 -15.00 -28.58
CA LEU A 9 -27.02 -14.08 -27.85
C LEU A 9 -26.87 -14.12 -26.32
N THR A 10 -26.35 -15.20 -25.74
CA THR A 10 -26.14 -15.30 -24.29
C THR A 10 -24.84 -14.65 -23.82
N VAL A 11 -23.85 -14.48 -24.69
CA VAL A 11 -22.61 -13.74 -24.40
C VAL A 11 -22.86 -12.22 -24.41
N SER A 12 -23.73 -11.73 -25.31
CA SER A 12 -24.03 -10.30 -25.43
C SER A 12 -24.84 -9.73 -24.27
N LEU A 13 -25.72 -10.52 -23.64
CA LEU A 13 -26.56 -10.08 -22.51
C LEU A 13 -25.82 -10.12 -21.15
N LYS A 14 -24.79 -10.98 -21.01
CA LYS A 14 -23.95 -10.98 -19.80
C LYS A 14 -23.01 -9.77 -19.75
N HIS A 15 -22.49 -9.33 -20.89
CA HIS A 15 -21.61 -8.15 -20.98
C HIS A 15 -22.31 -6.83 -20.65
N THR A 16 -23.57 -6.65 -21.06
CA THR A 16 -24.35 -5.44 -20.74
C THR A 16 -24.68 -5.33 -19.25
N SER A 17 -24.94 -6.45 -18.56
CA SER A 17 -25.17 -6.44 -17.10
C SER A 17 -23.92 -6.12 -16.26
N LEU A 18 -22.74 -6.55 -16.72
CA LEU A 18 -21.45 -6.23 -16.10
C LEU A 18 -21.11 -4.74 -16.29
N LEU A 19 -21.27 -4.22 -17.51
CA LEU A 19 -21.06 -2.79 -17.81
C LEU A 19 -22.00 -1.86 -17.02
N GLN A 20 -23.25 -2.29 -16.75
CA GLN A 20 -24.16 -1.54 -15.88
C GLN A 20 -23.76 -1.57 -14.40
N LYS A 21 -23.25 -2.70 -13.88
CA LYS A 21 -22.71 -2.78 -12.52
C LYS A 21 -21.44 -1.93 -12.34
N PHE A 22 -20.56 -1.88 -13.35
CA PHE A 22 -19.36 -1.03 -13.33
C PHE A 22 -19.71 0.47 -13.36
N LYS A 23 -20.71 0.91 -14.15
CA LYS A 23 -21.15 2.31 -14.18
C LYS A 23 -21.71 2.80 -12.84
N HIS A 24 -22.42 1.95 -12.11
CA HIS A 24 -22.92 2.31 -10.77
C HIS A 24 -21.79 2.37 -9.73
N GLN A 25 -20.78 1.51 -9.80
CA GLN A 25 -19.64 1.53 -8.86
C GLN A 25 -18.76 2.78 -8.98
N THR A 26 -18.58 3.33 -10.19
CA THR A 26 -17.76 4.55 -10.37
C THR A 26 -18.42 5.80 -9.81
N LEU A 27 -19.76 5.86 -9.83
CA LEU A 27 -20.51 7.02 -9.37
C LEU A 27 -20.43 7.20 -7.84
N TRP A 28 -20.30 6.10 -7.08
CA TRP A 28 -20.19 6.15 -5.61
C TRP A 28 -18.82 6.60 -5.12
N ILE A 29 -17.73 6.23 -5.81
CA ILE A 29 -16.37 6.71 -5.49
C ILE A 29 -16.28 8.23 -5.66
N PHE A 30 -16.96 8.80 -6.67
CA PHE A 30 -16.98 10.24 -6.89
C PHE A 30 -17.85 11.01 -5.87
N LEU A 31 -18.96 10.42 -5.40
CA LEU A 31 -19.84 11.06 -4.41
C LEU A 31 -19.26 11.06 -2.99
N SER A 32 -18.43 10.08 -2.62
CA SER A 32 -17.78 10.05 -1.30
C SER A 32 -16.54 10.95 -1.19
N ILE A 33 -15.99 11.42 -2.31
CA ILE A 33 -14.83 12.34 -2.35
C ILE A 33 -15.26 13.83 -2.32
N LEU A 34 -16.52 14.14 -2.66
CA LEU A 34 -17.01 15.53 -2.83
C LEU A 34 -18.15 15.93 -1.87
N GLY A 35 -18.62 15.03 -1.02
CA GLY A 35 -19.74 15.30 -0.10
C GLY A 35 -19.28 15.79 1.27
N ASP A 36 -18.95 17.08 1.36
CA ASP A 36 -19.32 17.97 2.50
C ASP A 36 -18.60 19.32 2.37
N GLY A 37 -19.29 20.33 1.82
CA GLY A 37 -18.70 21.67 1.78
C GLY A 37 -19.47 22.75 1.02
N LEU A 38 -20.71 23.07 1.42
CA LEU A 38 -21.46 24.29 1.03
C LEU A 38 -22.55 24.50 2.13
N TYR A 39 -22.70 25.54 2.96
CA TYR A 39 -22.39 26.99 2.98
C TYR A 39 -22.26 27.50 4.43
N PRO A 40 -21.67 28.69 4.69
CA PRO A 40 -21.60 29.30 6.02
C PRO A 40 -22.83 30.15 6.32
N ASN A 41 -23.38 30.04 7.53
CA ASN A 41 -24.26 31.06 8.10
C ASN A 41 -23.59 31.66 9.35
N SER A 42 -23.35 32.96 9.25
CA SER A 42 -22.92 33.87 10.30
C SER A 42 -23.86 33.82 11.51
N LEU A 43 -23.31 33.66 12.72
CA LEU A 43 -23.84 34.20 13.98
C LEU A 43 -22.72 34.20 15.04
N GLN A 44 -22.75 35.20 15.91
CA GLN A 44 -21.64 35.73 16.71
C GLN A 44 -20.97 34.77 17.70
N ARG A 45 -19.66 35.00 17.91
CA ARG A 45 -18.83 34.37 18.95
C ARG A 45 -19.13 34.96 20.34
N PRO A 46 -19.18 34.16 21.41
CA PRO A 46 -18.87 34.62 22.74
C PRO A 46 -17.38 34.41 23.06
N HIS A 47 -16.78 35.43 23.66
CA HIS A 47 -15.41 35.50 24.16
C HIS A 47 -15.14 34.50 25.31
N SER A 48 -14.03 33.75 25.22
CA SER A 48 -13.17 33.25 26.32
C SER A 48 -12.15 32.28 25.68
N SER A 49 -10.83 32.24 25.91
CA SER A 49 -9.87 32.87 26.82
C SER A 49 -8.50 32.92 26.06
N PRO A 50 -7.66 33.97 26.18
CA PRO A 50 -6.45 34.10 25.36
C PRO A 50 -5.19 33.71 26.15
N TYR A 51 -5.00 32.43 26.46
CA TYR A 51 -3.67 31.93 26.85
C TYR A 51 -3.45 30.52 26.30
N LYS A 52 -3.10 30.43 25.02
CA LYS A 52 -2.32 29.29 24.52
C LYS A 52 -0.87 29.62 24.80
N HIS A 53 -0.28 29.00 25.82
CA HIS A 53 1.18 29.03 25.97
C HIS A 53 1.80 28.62 24.62
N PRO A 54 2.71 29.42 24.05
CA PRO A 54 3.46 28.97 22.89
C PRO A 54 4.23 27.72 23.30
N ARG A 55 4.05 26.61 22.57
CA ARG A 55 4.90 25.43 22.75
C ARG A 55 6.33 25.91 22.48
N MET A 56 7.18 25.88 23.51
CA MET A 56 8.54 26.41 23.45
C MET A 56 9.45 25.62 22.49
N PHE A 57 8.99 24.47 22.00
CA PHE A 57 9.69 23.65 21.02
C PHE A 57 8.70 23.21 19.94
N PRO A 58 9.14 23.13 18.66
CA PRO A 58 8.35 22.46 17.64
C PRO A 58 8.06 21.02 18.10
N PRO A 59 6.87 20.47 17.81
CA PRO A 59 6.59 19.08 18.15
C PRO A 59 7.63 18.17 17.47
N GLU A 60 8.10 17.16 18.21
CA GLU A 60 9.01 16.13 17.70
C GLU A 60 8.45 15.54 16.39
N PRO A 61 9.31 15.30 15.37
CA PRO A 61 8.88 14.69 14.12
C PRO A 61 8.17 13.35 14.35
N ARG A 62 7.01 13.16 13.72
CA ARG A 62 6.20 11.95 13.88
C ARG A 62 6.88 10.73 13.23
N PRO A 63 6.76 9.53 13.81
CA PRO A 63 7.15 8.29 13.14
C PRO A 63 6.50 8.16 11.76
N ARG A 64 7.22 7.58 10.79
CA ARG A 64 6.79 7.51 9.39
C ARG A 64 6.46 6.09 8.95
N ILE A 65 5.45 5.97 8.08
CA ILE A 65 5.06 4.73 7.41
C ILE A 65 5.25 4.90 5.90
N ALA A 66 6.13 4.11 5.30
CA ALA A 66 6.37 4.09 3.86
C ALA A 66 5.24 3.36 3.13
N CYS A 67 4.61 4.01 2.15
CA CYS A 67 3.38 3.56 1.49
C CYS A 67 3.62 3.21 0.02
N PHE A 68 3.32 1.97 -0.38
CA PHE A 68 3.57 1.42 -1.71
C PHE A 68 2.28 1.04 -2.44
N HIS A 69 2.04 1.67 -3.60
CA HIS A 69 0.81 1.50 -4.38
C HIS A 69 0.72 0.12 -5.07
N GLY A 70 -0.49 -0.25 -5.52
CA GLY A 70 -0.72 -1.44 -6.33
C GLY A 70 -0.31 -1.27 -7.80
N GLY A 71 -0.13 -2.39 -8.52
CA GLY A 71 0.26 -2.35 -9.93
C GLY A 71 -0.80 -1.67 -10.81
N GLY A 72 -0.36 -0.77 -11.68
CA GLY A 72 -1.22 0.03 -12.56
C GLY A 72 -1.91 1.19 -11.85
N SER A 73 -1.34 1.66 -10.74
CA SER A 73 -1.73 2.87 -10.01
C SER A 73 -0.55 3.86 -10.01
N LYS A 74 -0.50 4.84 -9.11
CA LYS A 74 0.69 5.66 -8.83
C LYS A 74 0.64 6.22 -7.42
N ALA A 75 1.73 6.81 -6.93
CA ALA A 75 1.83 7.32 -5.55
C ALA A 75 0.68 8.30 -5.20
N GLU A 76 0.38 9.22 -6.11
CA GLU A 76 -0.70 10.20 -5.96
C GLU A 76 -2.09 9.56 -5.86
N ILE A 77 -2.39 8.55 -6.69
CA ILE A 77 -3.66 7.83 -6.64
C ILE A 77 -3.79 7.10 -5.30
N TYR A 78 -2.72 6.43 -4.86
CA TYR A 78 -2.74 5.69 -3.61
C TYR A 78 -2.89 6.62 -2.40
N ARG A 79 -2.28 7.82 -2.44
CA ARG A 79 -2.51 8.88 -1.45
C ARG A 79 -3.99 9.27 -1.35
N ILE A 80 -4.67 9.45 -2.49
CA ILE A 80 -6.11 9.75 -2.52
C ILE A 80 -6.92 8.60 -1.92
N GLN A 81 -6.62 7.36 -2.31
CA GLN A 81 -7.27 6.14 -1.79
C GLN A 81 -7.06 5.96 -0.28
N CYS A 82 -5.95 6.45 0.27
CA CYS A 82 -5.63 6.41 1.69
C CYS A 82 -6.04 7.68 2.47
N SER A 83 -6.64 8.69 1.83
CA SER A 83 -6.88 10.01 2.44
C SER A 83 -7.59 9.96 3.79
N ARG A 84 -8.66 9.16 3.92
CA ARG A 84 -9.38 8.99 5.19
C ARG A 84 -8.51 8.32 6.27
N LEU A 85 -7.75 7.30 5.91
CA LEU A 85 -6.82 6.63 6.83
C LEU A 85 -5.69 7.57 7.26
N ALA A 86 -5.15 8.36 6.33
CA ALA A 86 -4.10 9.34 6.60
C ALA A 86 -4.58 10.40 7.60
N SER A 87 -5.79 10.92 7.42
CA SER A 87 -6.40 11.86 8.37
C SER A 87 -6.60 11.23 9.74
N LEU A 88 -7.05 9.97 9.81
CA LEU A 88 -7.20 9.29 11.09
C LEU A 88 -5.86 9.09 11.82
N LEU A 89 -4.76 8.90 11.10
CA LEU A 89 -3.43 8.64 11.66
C LEU A 89 -2.56 9.90 11.80
N GLU A 90 -3.03 11.08 11.40
CA GLU A 90 -2.20 12.29 11.26
C GLU A 90 -1.56 12.77 12.57
N ASN A 91 -2.14 12.45 13.72
CA ASN A 91 -1.55 12.82 15.01
C ASN A 91 -0.50 11.82 15.50
N ASP A 92 -0.44 10.62 14.90
CA ASP A 92 0.40 9.50 15.33
C ASP A 92 1.55 9.23 14.35
N PHE A 93 1.26 9.31 13.05
CA PHE A 93 2.19 8.93 11.98
C PHE A 93 2.10 9.86 10.79
N GLU A 94 3.24 10.03 10.10
CA GLU A 94 3.27 10.55 8.74
C GLU A 94 3.27 9.39 7.72
N LEU A 95 2.33 9.41 6.77
CA LEU A 95 2.28 8.46 5.67
C LEU A 95 3.00 9.05 4.45
N VAL A 96 4.07 8.40 4.00
CA VAL A 96 4.87 8.85 2.84
C VAL A 96 4.67 7.89 1.68
N PHE A 97 4.26 8.40 0.52
CA PHE A 97 3.85 7.59 -0.63
C PHE A 97 4.95 7.55 -1.68
N PHE A 98 5.43 6.36 -2.02
CA PHE A 98 6.50 6.14 -2.98
C PHE A 98 5.95 5.68 -4.34
N GLU A 99 6.70 6.00 -5.39
CA GLU A 99 6.33 5.75 -6.78
C GLU A 99 7.10 4.55 -7.37
N GLY A 100 6.36 3.66 -8.04
CA GLY A 100 6.94 2.52 -8.74
C GLY A 100 7.67 2.94 -10.01
N PRO A 101 8.77 2.27 -10.38
CA PRO A 101 9.61 2.68 -11.50
C PRO A 101 9.00 2.40 -12.89
N TYR A 102 8.22 1.33 -13.03
CA TYR A 102 7.82 0.82 -14.35
C TYR A 102 6.48 1.38 -14.78
N THR A 103 6.38 1.90 -16.00
CA THR A 103 5.08 2.30 -16.57
C THR A 103 4.30 1.06 -17.00
N ARG A 104 2.98 1.06 -16.77
CA ARG A 104 2.06 0.00 -17.22
C ARG A 104 0.62 0.51 -17.41
N ASP A 105 -0.24 -0.35 -17.93
CA ASP A 105 -1.68 -0.09 -18.02
C ASP A 105 -2.33 0.01 -16.64
N ALA A 106 -3.49 0.70 -16.60
CA ALA A 106 -4.28 0.88 -15.40
C ALA A 106 -4.63 -0.45 -14.71
N GLY A 107 -4.45 -0.47 -13.40
CA GLY A 107 -4.77 -1.63 -12.57
C GLY A 107 -6.27 -1.77 -12.30
N PRO A 108 -6.70 -2.92 -11.76
CA PRO A 108 -8.08 -3.11 -11.31
C PRO A 108 -8.51 -2.01 -10.32
N GLY A 109 -9.67 -1.41 -10.56
CA GLY A 109 -10.25 -0.38 -9.69
C GLY A 109 -9.70 1.05 -9.90
N VAL A 110 -8.68 1.24 -10.76
CA VAL A 110 -8.13 2.58 -11.06
C VAL A 110 -9.02 3.33 -12.04
N LEU A 111 -9.45 2.66 -13.11
CA LEU A 111 -10.40 3.22 -14.06
C LEU A 111 -11.85 2.87 -13.68
N PRO A 112 -12.82 3.75 -14.01
CA PRO A 112 -12.68 5.05 -14.68
C PRO A 112 -12.24 6.21 -13.79
N ALA A 113 -12.22 6.03 -12.46
CA ALA A 113 -12.13 7.13 -11.49
C ALA A 113 -10.88 8.01 -11.65
N PHE A 114 -9.75 7.40 -12.01
CA PHE A 114 -8.45 8.07 -12.19
C PHE A 114 -8.04 8.14 -13.67
N ARG A 115 -8.99 8.31 -14.59
CA ARG A 115 -8.67 8.67 -15.97
C ARG A 115 -8.01 10.06 -15.99
N GLY A 116 -6.95 10.23 -16.76
CA GLY A 116 -6.16 11.47 -16.80
C GLY A 116 -5.00 11.50 -15.79
N TYR A 117 -4.83 10.45 -14.98
CA TYR A 117 -3.71 10.31 -14.03
C TYR A 117 -2.51 9.55 -14.62
N GLU A 118 -2.58 9.15 -15.89
CA GLU A 118 -1.49 8.51 -16.63
C GLU A 118 -0.18 9.34 -16.57
N PRO A 119 0.99 8.71 -16.67
CA PRO A 119 1.22 7.26 -16.77
C PRO A 119 1.02 6.52 -15.45
N TYR A 120 0.44 5.32 -15.50
CA TYR A 120 0.36 4.43 -14.33
C TYR A 120 1.64 3.61 -14.17
N LYS A 121 1.88 3.14 -12.95
CA LYS A 121 3.15 2.61 -12.46
C LYS A 121 3.04 1.22 -11.85
N SER A 122 4.18 0.53 -11.74
CA SER A 122 4.35 -0.79 -11.14
C SER A 122 5.70 -0.91 -10.43
N TRP A 123 5.77 -1.84 -9.47
CA TRP A 123 6.99 -2.23 -8.76
C TRP A 123 7.76 -3.38 -9.42
N VAL A 124 7.13 -4.09 -10.35
CA VAL A 124 7.71 -5.22 -11.08
C VAL A 124 7.42 -5.06 -12.57
N THR A 125 8.26 -5.64 -13.40
CA THR A 125 8.11 -5.71 -14.86
C THR A 125 8.28 -7.15 -15.32
N ASN A 126 8.16 -7.38 -16.63
CA ASN A 126 8.42 -8.67 -17.25
C ASN A 126 9.76 -8.65 -18.00
N ASP A 127 10.39 -9.82 -18.12
CA ASP A 127 11.54 -10.03 -19.00
C ASP A 127 11.14 -10.07 -20.49
N SER A 128 12.13 -10.30 -21.36
CA SER A 128 11.92 -10.39 -22.82
C SER A 128 10.98 -11.53 -23.24
N ASP A 129 10.84 -12.58 -22.43
CA ASP A 129 9.97 -13.73 -22.68
C ASP A 129 8.56 -13.51 -22.06
N GLY A 130 8.32 -12.34 -21.46
CA GLY A 130 7.04 -11.99 -20.84
C GLY A 130 6.84 -12.57 -19.44
N LYS A 131 7.89 -13.14 -18.83
CA LYS A 131 7.85 -13.67 -17.46
C LYS A 131 8.12 -12.55 -16.46
N GLU A 132 7.33 -12.48 -15.39
CA GLU A 132 7.51 -11.45 -14.36
C GLU A 132 8.85 -11.61 -13.64
N LEU A 133 9.58 -10.49 -13.51
CA LEU A 133 10.81 -10.38 -12.72
C LEU A 133 10.42 -10.22 -11.24
N VAL A 134 10.46 -11.34 -10.52
CA VAL A 134 9.92 -11.45 -9.14
C VAL A 134 10.72 -10.71 -8.08
N ASP A 135 11.98 -10.38 -8.36
CA ASP A 135 12.82 -9.49 -7.55
C ASP A 135 12.58 -8.00 -7.86
N GLY A 136 11.68 -7.70 -8.80
CA GLY A 136 11.40 -6.34 -9.25
C GLY A 136 12.50 -5.74 -10.12
N SER A 137 13.46 -6.55 -10.58
CA SER A 137 14.58 -6.14 -11.44
C SER A 137 14.17 -5.64 -12.83
N GLY A 138 15.11 -5.03 -13.56
CA GLY A 138 14.94 -4.64 -14.96
C GLY A 138 14.81 -3.14 -15.21
N TYR A 139 15.15 -2.30 -14.22
CA TYR A 139 15.11 -0.84 -14.35
C TYR A 139 16.43 -0.26 -14.86
N ASP A 140 17.56 -0.73 -14.34
CA ASP A 140 18.89 -0.26 -14.74
C ASP A 140 19.94 -1.38 -14.76
N ASP A 141 21.02 -1.16 -15.52
CA ASP A 141 22.15 -2.08 -15.66
C ASP A 141 23.12 -2.02 -14.45
N VAL A 142 22.83 -1.19 -13.44
CA VAL A 142 23.73 -0.90 -12.31
C VAL A 142 23.51 -1.86 -11.13
N GLY A 143 22.54 -2.77 -11.24
CA GLY A 143 22.45 -3.97 -10.40
C GLY A 143 21.91 -3.76 -8.99
N ARG A 144 21.27 -2.62 -8.70
CA ARG A 144 20.64 -2.33 -7.40
C ARG A 144 19.17 -1.94 -7.57
N ASP A 145 18.40 -2.96 -7.89
CA ASP A 145 17.00 -2.91 -8.28
C ASP A 145 16.09 -3.40 -7.13
N GLY A 146 14.82 -3.71 -7.36
CA GLY A 146 13.95 -4.35 -6.37
C GLY A 146 13.86 -3.58 -5.05
N ILE A 147 14.17 -4.28 -3.96
CA ILE A 147 14.16 -3.75 -2.60
C ILE A 147 15.29 -2.73 -2.37
N GLU A 148 16.46 -2.91 -2.97
CA GLU A 148 17.58 -1.98 -2.87
C GLU A 148 17.22 -0.60 -3.44
N ARG A 149 16.47 -0.57 -4.55
CA ARG A 149 15.93 0.70 -5.07
C ARG A 149 14.93 1.31 -4.09
N VAL A 150 14.05 0.52 -3.50
CA VAL A 150 13.04 1.02 -2.55
C VAL A 150 13.71 1.64 -1.32
N LEU A 151 14.73 0.98 -0.76
CA LEU A 151 15.52 1.52 0.35
C LEU A 151 16.17 2.86 -0.04
N LYS A 152 16.78 2.94 -1.23
CA LYS A 152 17.34 4.21 -1.73
C LYS A 152 16.29 5.30 -1.88
N LEU A 153 15.08 4.99 -2.35
CA LEU A 153 14.00 5.97 -2.45
C LEU A 153 13.64 6.53 -1.07
N MET A 154 13.58 5.68 -0.04
CA MET A 154 13.31 6.09 1.34
C MET A 154 14.42 6.98 1.91
N VAL A 155 15.68 6.60 1.69
CA VAL A 155 16.85 7.41 2.11
C VAL A 155 16.91 8.74 1.37
N GLN A 156 16.63 8.73 0.06
CA GLN A 156 16.59 9.95 -0.74
C GLN A 156 15.46 10.87 -0.26
N ASN A 157 14.30 10.31 0.08
CA ASN A 157 13.21 11.09 0.65
C ASN A 157 13.64 11.80 1.94
N ASP A 158 14.40 11.14 2.82
CA ASP A 158 14.95 11.75 4.05
C ASP A 158 15.91 12.89 3.74
N ARG A 159 16.80 12.70 2.76
CA ARG A 159 17.80 13.71 2.36
C ARG A 159 17.20 14.94 1.69
N GLU A 160 16.02 14.81 1.09
CA GLU A 160 15.31 15.89 0.41
C GLU A 160 14.45 16.75 1.35
N GLN A 161 14.39 16.40 2.65
CA GLN A 161 13.66 17.19 3.63
C GLN A 161 14.51 18.35 4.13
N ASP A 162 13.93 19.55 4.14
CA ASP A 162 14.56 20.75 4.68
C ASP A 162 14.61 20.73 6.23
N GLU A 163 13.75 19.92 6.85
CA GLU A 163 13.59 19.81 8.31
C GLU A 163 13.81 18.37 8.78
N PRO A 164 14.22 18.16 10.05
CA PRO A 164 14.33 16.82 10.63
C PRO A 164 13.00 16.05 10.53
N VAL A 165 13.09 14.80 10.07
CA VAL A 165 11.96 13.88 9.95
C VAL A 165 12.04 12.75 10.95
N GLY A 166 10.88 12.17 11.28
CA GLY A 166 10.82 11.06 12.23
C GLY A 166 11.36 9.75 11.64
N PRO A 167 11.61 8.74 12.47
CA PRO A 167 12.13 7.47 11.98
C PRO A 167 11.09 6.72 11.12
N TRP A 168 11.55 5.96 10.14
CA TRP A 168 10.74 4.95 9.47
C TRP A 168 10.41 3.83 10.47
N VAL A 169 9.14 3.65 10.80
CA VAL A 169 8.70 2.62 11.77
C VAL A 169 7.84 1.53 11.15
N GLY A 170 7.30 1.77 9.95
CA GLY A 170 6.50 0.76 9.28
C GLY A 170 6.45 0.94 7.78
N ALA A 171 5.93 -0.07 7.11
CA ALA A 171 5.66 -0.05 5.68
C ALA A 171 4.23 -0.54 5.42
N MET A 172 3.51 0.10 4.49
CA MET A 172 2.16 -0.25 4.11
C MET A 172 2.06 -0.41 2.59
N GLY A 173 1.47 -1.50 2.13
CA GLY A 173 1.35 -1.83 0.72
C GLY A 173 -0.08 -2.16 0.35
N PHE A 174 -0.49 -1.77 -0.85
CA PHE A 174 -1.76 -2.21 -1.44
C PHE A 174 -1.51 -3.15 -2.62
N SER A 175 -2.20 -4.29 -2.67
CA SER A 175 -2.12 -5.24 -3.78
C SER A 175 -0.67 -5.62 -4.11
N GLN A 176 -0.15 -5.30 -5.30
CA GLN A 176 1.26 -5.51 -5.65
C GLN A 176 2.25 -4.87 -4.65
N GLY A 177 1.90 -3.73 -4.05
CA GLY A 177 2.74 -3.05 -3.06
C GLY A 177 2.99 -3.89 -1.79
N THR A 178 2.17 -4.90 -1.48
CA THR A 178 2.44 -5.80 -0.34
C THR A 178 3.68 -6.66 -0.56
N ARG A 179 4.08 -6.89 -1.81
CA ARG A 179 5.33 -7.58 -2.15
C ARG A 179 6.54 -6.75 -1.76
N VAL A 180 6.47 -5.42 -1.93
CA VAL A 180 7.49 -4.47 -1.48
C VAL A 180 7.59 -4.49 0.04
N VAL A 181 6.46 -4.40 0.75
CA VAL A 181 6.43 -4.46 2.22
C VAL A 181 7.06 -5.75 2.73
N GLY A 182 6.62 -6.91 2.22
CA GLY A 182 7.20 -8.20 2.61
C GLY A 182 8.69 -8.28 2.32
N GLY A 183 9.13 -7.76 1.17
CA GLY A 183 10.54 -7.77 0.78
C GLY A 183 11.41 -6.87 1.66
N LEU A 184 10.94 -5.68 2.06
CA LEU A 184 11.65 -4.81 3.01
C LEU A 184 11.85 -5.48 4.36
N LEU A 185 10.80 -6.11 4.90
CA LEU A 185 10.88 -6.81 6.19
C LEU A 185 11.78 -8.04 6.11
N LEU A 186 11.68 -8.80 5.01
CA LEU A 186 12.50 -9.98 4.76
C LEU A 186 13.98 -9.61 4.57
N ASP A 187 14.26 -8.52 3.88
CA ASP A 187 15.61 -7.99 3.70
C ASP A 187 16.21 -7.56 5.05
N GLN A 188 15.48 -6.80 5.85
CA GLN A 188 15.93 -6.37 7.18
C GLN A 188 16.29 -7.55 8.09
N GLN A 189 15.45 -8.59 8.18
CA GLN A 189 15.76 -9.76 9.02
C GLN A 189 16.99 -10.53 8.50
N ARG A 190 17.15 -10.62 7.18
CA ARG A 190 18.25 -11.35 6.53
C ARG A 190 19.58 -10.63 6.71
N ARG A 191 19.59 -9.30 6.57
CA ARG A 191 20.74 -8.45 6.88
C ARG A 191 21.14 -8.57 8.35
N ALA A 192 20.18 -8.53 9.26
CA ALA A 192 20.43 -8.73 10.68
C ALA A 192 21.05 -10.11 10.98
N ALA A 193 20.51 -11.18 10.38
CA ALA A 193 21.01 -12.55 10.58
C ALA A 193 22.40 -12.81 9.98
N SER A 194 22.74 -12.11 8.88
CA SER A 194 24.03 -12.25 8.19
C SER A 194 25.11 -11.29 8.68
N GLY A 195 24.74 -10.31 9.52
CA GLY A 195 25.64 -9.20 9.89
C GLY A 195 25.95 -8.25 8.74
N TRP A 196 25.14 -8.25 7.67
CA TRP A 196 25.31 -7.36 6.53
C TRP A 196 24.70 -5.99 6.83
N ASP A 197 25.53 -5.08 7.33
CA ASP A 197 25.14 -3.72 7.65
C ASP A 197 25.08 -2.83 6.40
N ALA A 198 23.97 -2.92 5.68
CA ALA A 198 23.66 -2.04 4.54
C ALA A 198 22.16 -1.69 4.48
N ASN A 199 21.44 -1.71 5.61
CA ASN A 199 20.03 -1.33 5.64
C ASN A 199 19.82 0.21 5.61
N GLU A 200 20.86 0.97 5.27
CA GLU A 200 20.88 2.44 5.15
C GLU A 200 20.28 3.16 6.38
N GLY A 201 20.38 2.55 7.57
CA GLY A 201 19.83 3.07 8.83
C GLY A 201 18.31 2.93 9.00
N ILE A 202 17.59 2.31 8.06
CA ILE A 202 16.15 2.06 8.14
C ILE A 202 15.90 0.89 9.09
N GLN A 203 14.96 1.03 10.04
CA GLN A 203 14.58 -0.03 10.97
C GLN A 203 13.06 -0.09 11.15
N LEU A 204 12.41 -0.90 10.31
CA LEU A 204 10.97 -1.11 10.34
C LEU A 204 10.58 -1.99 11.53
N LYS A 205 9.51 -1.60 12.21
CA LYS A 205 8.93 -2.34 13.34
C LYS A 205 7.77 -3.24 12.91
N PHE A 206 7.07 -2.88 11.82
CA PHE A 206 5.93 -3.64 11.32
C PHE A 206 5.62 -3.40 9.84
N GLY A 207 4.84 -4.30 9.24
CA GLY A 207 4.24 -4.15 7.91
C GLY A 207 2.72 -4.17 7.92
N VAL A 208 2.10 -3.48 6.97
CA VAL A 208 0.65 -3.51 6.72
C VAL A 208 0.40 -3.94 5.26
N CYS A 209 -0.24 -5.07 5.07
CA CYS A 209 -0.50 -5.66 3.75
C CYS A 209 -1.99 -5.59 3.41
N CYS A 210 -2.38 -4.58 2.63
CA CYS A 210 -3.77 -4.36 2.22
C CYS A 210 -4.06 -5.06 0.90
N MET A 211 -5.03 -5.97 0.89
CA MET A 211 -5.55 -6.63 -0.32
C MET A 211 -4.42 -7.28 -1.13
N GLY A 212 -3.43 -7.80 -0.40
CA GLY A 212 -2.14 -8.23 -0.94
C GLY A 212 -2.19 -9.53 -1.70
N ALA A 213 -1.23 -9.75 -2.58
CA ALA A 213 -1.02 -11.01 -3.26
C ALA A 213 0.43 -11.16 -3.72
N GLY A 214 0.84 -12.40 -3.97
CA GLY A 214 2.17 -12.72 -4.51
C GLY A 214 3.25 -12.90 -3.45
N THR A 215 4.45 -13.22 -3.91
CA THR A 215 5.62 -13.40 -3.05
C THR A 215 6.22 -12.04 -2.65
N PRO A 216 6.75 -11.89 -1.42
CA PRO A 216 7.69 -10.81 -1.11
C PRO A 216 8.72 -10.64 -2.22
N LEU A 217 9.06 -9.40 -2.56
CA LEU A 217 10.14 -9.15 -3.51
C LEU A 217 11.45 -9.62 -2.91
N GLU A 218 12.25 -10.29 -3.72
CA GLU A 218 13.60 -10.69 -3.33
C GLU A 218 14.53 -9.48 -3.31
N SER A 219 15.47 -9.49 -2.36
CA SER A 219 16.51 -8.47 -2.22
C SER A 219 17.89 -9.05 -2.50
N GLU A 220 18.86 -8.19 -2.73
CA GLU A 220 20.25 -8.52 -3.03
C GLU A 220 20.87 -9.42 -1.96
N VAL A 221 20.48 -9.26 -0.68
CA VAL A 221 20.96 -10.10 0.42
C VAL A 221 20.86 -11.60 0.12
N SER A 222 19.84 -11.97 -0.65
CA SER A 222 19.48 -13.36 -0.97
C SER A 222 20.33 -13.93 -2.10
N LYS A 223 21.11 -13.08 -2.80
CA LYS A 223 22.06 -13.47 -3.85
C LYS A 223 23.44 -13.81 -3.27
N HIS A 224 23.76 -13.30 -2.07
CA HIS A 224 25.05 -13.51 -1.41
C HIS A 224 25.00 -14.51 -0.25
N PHE A 225 23.82 -14.72 0.34
CA PHE A 225 23.64 -15.62 1.47
C PHE A 225 22.47 -16.58 1.23
N ASN A 226 22.64 -17.83 1.69
CA ASN A 226 21.59 -18.83 1.65
C ASN A 226 20.73 -18.72 2.91
N PHE A 227 19.42 -18.54 2.73
CA PHE A 227 18.44 -18.54 3.82
C PHE A 227 17.53 -19.75 3.68
N GLU A 228 17.21 -20.40 4.81
CA GLU A 228 16.45 -21.66 4.83
C GLU A 228 14.99 -21.47 4.36
N ASP A 229 14.42 -20.29 4.59
CA ASP A 229 13.05 -19.98 4.20
C ASP A 229 12.86 -18.52 3.72
N ASN A 230 11.66 -18.27 3.21
CA ASN A 230 11.16 -16.97 2.79
C ASN A 230 10.06 -16.45 3.74
N ILE A 231 10.15 -16.80 5.03
CA ILE A 231 9.16 -16.41 6.04
C ILE A 231 9.53 -15.05 6.62
N VAL A 232 8.63 -14.08 6.45
CA VAL A 232 8.70 -12.80 7.15
C VAL A 232 8.30 -13.02 8.61
N SER A 233 9.28 -12.84 9.51
CA SER A 233 9.11 -13.02 10.96
C SER A 233 8.72 -11.72 11.67
N LEU A 234 8.98 -10.56 11.06
CA LEU A 234 8.59 -9.27 11.64
C LEU A 234 7.06 -9.13 11.72
N PRO A 235 6.54 -8.34 12.69
CA PRO A 235 5.11 -8.12 12.87
C PRO A 235 4.42 -7.62 11.60
N THR A 236 3.29 -8.24 11.24
CA THR A 236 2.47 -7.78 10.11
C THR A 236 0.98 -7.74 10.43
N LEU A 237 0.30 -6.75 9.86
CA LEU A 237 -1.15 -6.67 9.80
C LEU A 237 -1.61 -6.88 8.35
N HIS A 238 -2.43 -7.87 8.10
CA HIS A 238 -3.00 -8.15 6.78
C HIS A 238 -4.47 -7.73 6.73
N VAL A 239 -4.85 -7.00 5.70
CA VAL A 239 -6.23 -6.61 5.43
C VAL A 239 -6.74 -7.39 4.23
N HIS A 240 -7.78 -8.20 4.43
CA HIS A 240 -8.40 -9.02 3.37
C HIS A 240 -9.81 -8.51 3.06
N GLY A 241 -10.06 -8.17 1.79
CA GLY A 241 -11.42 -7.89 1.32
C GLY A 241 -12.18 -9.19 1.06
N LEU A 242 -13.30 -9.40 1.76
CA LEU A 242 -14.12 -10.62 1.63
C LEU A 242 -14.80 -10.76 0.25
N LYS A 243 -14.94 -9.66 -0.49
CA LYS A 243 -15.45 -9.60 -1.86
C LYS A 243 -14.35 -9.35 -2.89
N ASP A 244 -13.09 -9.40 -2.47
CA ASP A 244 -11.94 -9.19 -3.34
C ASP A 244 -11.68 -10.42 -4.21
N TRP A 245 -11.52 -10.22 -5.51
CA TRP A 245 -11.19 -11.28 -6.44
C TRP A 245 -9.78 -11.86 -6.19
N VAL A 246 -8.87 -11.11 -5.55
CA VAL A 246 -7.55 -11.63 -5.15
C VAL A 246 -7.56 -12.36 -3.82
N LEU A 247 -8.67 -12.42 -3.08
CA LEU A 247 -8.73 -13.02 -1.74
C LEU A 247 -8.08 -14.42 -1.63
N PRO A 248 -8.27 -15.36 -2.58
CA PRO A 248 -7.57 -16.64 -2.54
C PRO A 248 -6.04 -16.49 -2.55
N LEU A 249 -5.52 -15.52 -3.32
CA LEU A 249 -4.10 -15.20 -3.38
C LEU A 249 -3.63 -14.44 -2.13
N SER A 250 -4.47 -13.60 -1.53
CA SER A 250 -4.18 -12.95 -0.25
C SER A 250 -4.03 -13.97 0.87
N ARG A 251 -4.94 -14.95 0.95
CA ARG A 251 -4.87 -16.06 1.90
C ARG A 251 -3.64 -16.92 1.66
N LEU A 252 -3.27 -17.18 0.41
CA LEU A 252 -2.05 -17.90 0.07
C LEU A 252 -0.80 -17.11 0.50
N GLN A 253 -0.73 -15.81 0.19
CA GLN A 253 0.37 -14.94 0.60
C GLN A 253 0.52 -14.96 2.13
N TYR A 254 -0.58 -14.72 2.85
CA TYR A 254 -0.64 -14.73 4.31
C TYR A 254 -0.18 -16.07 4.91
N ALA A 255 -0.64 -17.20 4.38
CA ALA A 255 -0.29 -18.52 4.91
C ALA A 255 1.16 -18.90 4.62
N LYS A 256 1.66 -18.59 3.42
CA LYS A 256 2.92 -19.12 2.90
C LYS A 256 4.16 -18.32 3.32
N TYR A 257 4.05 -17.00 3.45
CA TYR A 257 5.23 -16.11 3.54
C TYR A 257 5.37 -15.36 4.87
N TYR A 258 4.47 -15.57 5.83
CA TYR A 258 4.47 -14.81 7.09
C TYR A 258 4.34 -15.76 8.29
N ASP A 259 5.14 -15.51 9.34
CA ASP A 259 5.15 -16.30 10.56
C ASP A 259 3.78 -16.22 11.27
N SER A 260 3.25 -17.38 11.68
CA SER A 260 1.97 -17.47 12.39
C SER A 260 1.95 -16.78 13.75
N LYS A 261 3.11 -16.52 14.34
CA LYS A 261 3.25 -15.85 15.65
C LYS A 261 3.15 -14.33 15.56
N THR A 262 3.49 -13.74 14.42
CA THR A 262 3.68 -12.29 14.28
C THR A 262 2.76 -11.65 13.25
N LYS A 263 2.02 -12.46 12.46
CA LYS A 263 0.97 -11.96 11.57
C LYS A 263 -0.39 -11.86 12.25
N LYS A 264 -1.09 -10.77 11.95
CA LYS A 264 -2.49 -10.52 12.34
C LYS A 264 -3.33 -10.35 11.09
N LEU A 265 -4.61 -10.75 11.16
CA LEU A 265 -5.56 -10.65 10.07
C LEU A 265 -6.74 -9.76 10.45
N TYR A 266 -7.11 -8.87 9.54
CA TYR A 266 -8.32 -8.07 9.57
C TYR A 266 -9.11 -8.28 8.28
N GLU A 267 -10.27 -8.94 8.38
CA GLU A 267 -11.15 -9.15 7.23
C GLU A 267 -12.20 -8.03 7.18
N VAL A 268 -12.42 -7.48 5.98
CA VAL A 268 -13.30 -6.34 5.72
C VAL A 268 -14.27 -6.68 4.60
N ASP A 269 -15.51 -6.17 4.63
CA ASP A 269 -16.52 -6.47 3.58
C ASP A 269 -16.33 -5.63 2.29
N TYR A 270 -15.15 -5.75 1.67
CA TYR A 270 -14.74 -4.94 0.51
C TYR A 270 -14.33 -5.76 -0.70
N HIS A 271 -14.44 -5.12 -1.86
CA HIS A 271 -13.77 -5.52 -3.09
C HIS A 271 -12.30 -5.08 -3.07
N HIS A 272 -11.62 -5.12 -4.22
CA HIS A 272 -10.22 -4.75 -4.36
C HIS A 272 -9.97 -3.23 -4.22
N ALA A 273 -10.06 -2.70 -3.00
CA ALA A 273 -9.84 -1.29 -2.69
C ALA A 273 -9.46 -1.07 -1.22
N MET A 274 -8.85 0.07 -0.90
CA MET A 274 -8.63 0.49 0.49
C MET A 274 -9.97 0.71 1.23
N PRO A 275 -10.08 0.37 2.53
CA PRO A 275 -11.29 0.63 3.30
C PRO A 275 -11.64 2.13 3.38
N TRP A 276 -12.91 2.48 3.19
CA TRP A 276 -13.41 3.87 3.28
C TRP A 276 -14.64 4.05 4.18
N ASN A 277 -15.48 3.03 4.35
CA ASN A 277 -16.55 2.98 5.35
C ASN A 277 -15.94 3.23 6.73
N THR A 278 -16.54 4.18 7.45
CA THR A 278 -16.06 4.75 8.70
C THR A 278 -15.57 3.69 9.70
N HIS A 279 -16.41 2.71 10.04
CA HIS A 279 -16.05 1.68 11.01
C HIS A 279 -14.81 0.87 10.61
N GLU A 280 -14.67 0.56 9.33
CA GLU A 280 -13.62 -0.32 8.83
C GLU A 280 -12.28 0.41 8.73
N VAL A 281 -12.31 1.67 8.30
CA VAL A 281 -11.09 2.50 8.23
C VAL A 281 -10.63 2.97 9.61
N GLU A 282 -11.56 3.24 10.54
CA GLU A 282 -11.24 3.53 11.94
C GLU A 282 -10.61 2.32 12.63
N LYS A 283 -11.19 1.13 12.44
CA LYS A 283 -10.62 -0.10 12.99
C LYS A 283 -9.24 -0.41 12.39
N LEU A 284 -9.03 -0.16 11.10
CA LEU A 284 -7.69 -0.27 10.49
C LEU A 284 -6.70 0.69 11.16
N ALA A 285 -7.07 1.95 11.37
CA ALA A 285 -6.22 2.93 12.05
C ALA A 285 -5.85 2.47 13.47
N ASP A 286 -6.81 1.96 14.23
CA ASP A 286 -6.57 1.43 15.59
C ASP A 286 -5.65 0.22 15.60
N LEU A 287 -5.81 -0.70 14.63
CA LEU A 287 -4.92 -1.86 14.50
C LEU A 287 -3.49 -1.45 14.12
N ILE A 288 -3.32 -0.40 13.31
CA ILE A 288 -2.00 0.18 12.98
C ILE A 288 -1.36 0.79 14.24
N ARG A 289 -2.10 1.56 15.03
CA ARG A 289 -1.61 2.06 16.33
C ARG A 289 -1.22 0.92 17.26
N GLN A 290 -2.05 -0.12 17.31
CA GLN A 290 -1.82 -1.26 18.19
C GLN A 290 -0.55 -2.02 17.80
N ILE A 291 -0.38 -2.37 16.52
CA ILE A 291 0.83 -3.09 16.08
C ILE A 291 2.08 -2.22 16.27
N TYR A 292 2.00 -0.90 16.11
CA TYR A 292 3.10 -0.02 16.46
C TYR A 292 3.42 -0.09 17.96
N LYS A 293 2.42 0.14 18.83
CA LYS A 293 2.61 0.17 20.29
C LYS A 293 3.18 -1.13 20.86
N GLU A 294 2.79 -2.28 20.31
CA GLU A 294 3.29 -3.59 20.74
C GLU A 294 4.76 -3.84 20.35
N ASN A 295 5.31 -3.05 19.43
CA ASN A 295 6.65 -3.23 18.86
C ASN A 295 7.49 -1.94 18.92
N ALA A 296 7.02 -0.93 19.67
CA ALA A 296 7.62 0.41 19.77
C ALA A 296 8.78 0.46 20.77
#